data_AF-A0A485CEB7-F1
#
_entry.id   AF-A0A485CEB7-F1
#
_cell.length_a   1.000
_cell.length_b   1.000
_cell.length_c   1.000
_cell.angle_alpha   90.00
_cell.angle_beta   90.00
_cell.angle_gamma   90.00
#
_symmetry.space_group_name_H-M   'P 1'
#
loop_
_entity.id
_entity.type
_entity.pdbx_description
1 polymer ?
#
loop_
_entity_poly.entity_id
_entity_poly.type
_entity_poly.pdbx_seq_one_letter_code
_entity_poly.pdbx_strand_id
1 'polypeptide(L)'
;MALRIDRQLAQRDKLAQDAARSSDGFASEFYGEAISEALFLQTLDASIQRGESSLEVMCHPAFVDNTIMGSAYCYPRLAELEVLTSASLKYAVAERGYRLGTYRDV
;
A
#
# COMPACT_ATOMS: atom_id res chain seq x y z
N MET A 1 -12.16 9.99 13.17
CA MET A 1 -11.53 8.72 12.77
C MET A 1 -11.21 8.85 11.30
N ALA A 2 -10.02 8.45 10.87
CA ALA A 2 -9.68 8.45 9.45
C ALA A 2 -10.06 7.09 8.83
N LEU A 3 -10.40 7.10 7.54
CA LEU A 3 -10.92 5.97 6.79
C LEU A 3 -10.10 5.79 5.52
N ARG A 4 -9.98 4.54 5.05
CA ARG A 4 -9.47 4.25 3.72
C ARG A 4 -10.46 4.70 2.66
N ILE A 5 -9.99 5.43 1.66
CA ILE A 5 -10.79 5.79 0.48
C ILE A 5 -9.97 5.51 -0.78
N ASP A 6 -10.45 4.58 -1.60
CA ASP A 6 -10.04 4.50 -3.00
C ASP A 6 -10.73 5.64 -3.76
N ARG A 7 -10.01 6.74 -3.98
CA ARG A 7 -10.58 7.94 -4.59
C ARG A 7 -10.95 7.75 -6.05
N GLN A 8 -10.24 6.89 -6.78
CA GLN A 8 -10.56 6.59 -8.18
C GLN A 8 -11.88 5.84 -8.26
N LEU A 9 -12.05 4.83 -7.42
CA LEU A 9 -13.29 4.07 -7.30
C LEU A 9 -14.46 4.95 -6.83
N ALA A 10 -14.24 5.76 -5.80
CA ALA A 10 -15.25 6.66 -5.27
C ALA A 10 -15.66 7.75 -6.27
N GLN A 11 -14.73 8.27 -7.08
CA GLN A 11 -15.04 9.19 -8.19
C GLN A 11 -15.86 8.49 -9.28
N ARG A 12 -15.45 7.29 -9.69
CA ARG A 12 -16.18 6.48 -10.69
C ARG A 12 -17.62 6.23 -10.26
N ASP A 13 -17.82 5.88 -8.99
CA ASP A 13 -19.13 5.52 -8.43
C ASP A 13 -19.89 6.75 -7.88
N LYS A 14 -19.35 7.96 -8.06
CA LYS A 14 -19.94 9.26 -7.64
C LYS A 14 -20.28 9.33 -6.15
N LEU A 15 -19.42 8.73 -5.31
CA LEU A 15 -19.55 8.77 -3.86
C LEU A 15 -18.94 10.07 -3.32
N ALA A 16 -19.60 10.66 -2.31
CA ALA A 16 -19.09 11.84 -1.61
C ALA A 16 -17.87 11.47 -0.74
N GLN A 17 -16.80 12.27 -0.82
CA GLN A 17 -15.51 11.99 -0.15
C GLN A 17 -15.12 13.07 0.86
N ASP A 18 -15.73 14.24 0.76
CA ASP A 18 -15.21 15.50 1.31
C ASP A 18 -15.29 15.58 2.85
N ALA A 19 -16.19 14.80 3.46
CA ALA A 19 -16.39 14.78 4.91
C ALA A 19 -15.45 13.82 5.64
N ALA A 20 -14.75 12.93 4.93
CA ALA A 20 -13.96 11.86 5.53
C ALA A 20 -12.46 12.20 5.49
N ARG A 21 -11.82 12.13 6.66
CA ARG A 21 -10.36 12.18 6.79
C ARG A 21 -9.77 10.88 6.24
N SER A 22 -8.83 10.98 5.29
CA SER A 22 -8.21 9.84 4.58
C SER A 22 -6.84 10.26 4.08
N SER A 23 -5.99 9.31 3.68
CA SER A 23 -4.83 9.62 2.83
C SER A 23 -5.26 10.27 1.50
N ASP A 24 -4.31 10.93 0.85
CA ASP A 24 -4.54 11.50 -0.49
C ASP A 24 -4.66 10.38 -1.53
N GLY A 25 -3.71 9.44 -1.50
CA GLY A 25 -3.69 8.26 -2.35
C GLY A 25 -3.98 6.95 -1.59
N PHE A 26 -4.51 5.98 -2.33
CA PHE A 26 -4.62 4.58 -1.93
C PHE A 26 -4.12 3.70 -3.08
N ALA A 27 -3.26 2.73 -2.77
CA ALA A 27 -2.71 1.78 -3.72
C ALA A 27 -3.02 0.34 -3.28
N SER A 28 -3.57 -0.45 -4.21
CA SER A 28 -3.89 -1.88 -4.03
C SER A 28 -3.11 -2.80 -4.96
N GLU A 29 -2.20 -2.24 -5.77
CA GLU A 29 -1.48 -2.93 -6.83
C GLU A 29 -0.37 -3.84 -6.31
N PHE A 30 0.08 -3.66 -5.07
CA PHE A 30 1.02 -4.57 -4.40
C PHE A 30 0.30 -5.84 -3.91
N TYR A 31 -0.29 -6.57 -4.85
CA TYR A 31 -1.08 -7.77 -4.63
C TYR A 31 -1.03 -8.69 -5.86
N GLY A 32 -1.15 -10.00 -5.64
CA GLY A 32 -1.20 -11.01 -6.71
C GLY A 32 0.12 -11.78 -6.83
N GLU A 33 0.46 -12.20 -8.04
CA GLU A 33 1.58 -13.13 -8.28
C GLU A 33 2.93 -12.43 -8.56
N ALA A 34 2.93 -11.12 -8.83
CA ALA A 34 4.11 -10.37 -9.27
C ALA A 34 4.69 -9.42 -8.20
N ILE A 35 4.69 -9.86 -6.94
CA ILE A 35 5.21 -9.07 -5.82
C ILE A 35 6.73 -8.88 -5.93
N SER A 36 7.18 -7.64 -5.95
CA SER A 36 8.61 -7.30 -6.01
C SER A 36 8.89 -5.92 -5.42
N GLU A 37 10.14 -5.67 -5.05
CA GLU A 37 10.60 -4.35 -4.63
C GLU A 37 10.37 -3.31 -5.75
N ALA A 38 10.63 -3.69 -7.01
CA ALA A 38 10.41 -2.81 -8.16
C ALA A 38 8.95 -2.37 -8.29
N LEU A 39 7.99 -3.29 -8.11
CA LEU A 39 6.57 -2.96 -8.10
C LEU A 39 6.23 -1.96 -6.98
N PHE A 40 6.76 -2.19 -5.77
CA PHE A 40 6.52 -1.28 -4.65
C PHE A 40 7.06 0.13 -4.94
N LEU A 41 8.28 0.23 -5.48
CA LEU A 41 8.89 1.51 -5.83
C LEU A 41 8.12 2.23 -6.94
N GLN A 42 7.63 1.51 -7.95
CA GLN A 42 6.75 2.08 -8.99
C GLN A 42 5.48 2.68 -8.40
N THR A 43 4.88 2.04 -7.39
CA THR A 43 3.72 2.57 -6.67
C THR A 43 4.04 3.90 -5.98
N LEU A 44 5.20 4.01 -5.32
CA LEU A 44 5.64 5.25 -4.68
C LEU A 44 5.89 6.37 -5.68
N ASP A 45 6.54 6.03 -6.80
CA ASP A 45 6.86 6.96 -7.87
C ASP A 45 5.59 7.48 -8.55
N ALA A 46 4.59 6.62 -8.75
CA ALA A 46 3.29 7.03 -9.29
C ALA A 46 2.53 7.98 -8.35
N SER A 47 2.61 7.79 -7.04
CA SER A 47 2.05 8.71 -6.04
C SER A 47 2.73 10.08 -6.06
N ILE A 48 4.07 10.11 -6.15
CA ILE A 48 4.83 11.36 -6.31
C ILE A 48 4.39 12.10 -7.59
N GLN A 49 4.24 11.38 -8.70
CA GLN A 49 3.78 11.97 -9.96
C GLN A 49 2.37 12.56 -9.87
N ARG A 50 1.49 12.00 -9.04
CA ARG A 50 0.16 12.55 -8.75
C ARG A 50 0.18 13.72 -7.76
N GLY A 51 1.32 14.01 -7.12
CA GLY A 51 1.45 15.08 -6.13
C GLY A 51 0.76 14.77 -4.80
N GLU A 52 0.58 13.49 -4.47
CA GLU A 52 -0.03 13.05 -3.21
C GLU A 52 0.91 13.36 -2.03
N SER A 53 0.40 14.02 -0.98
CA SER A 53 1.18 14.31 0.23
C SER A 53 1.17 13.14 1.22
N SER A 54 0.23 12.21 1.06
CA SER A 54 0.15 10.97 1.82
C SER A 54 -0.36 9.82 0.94
N LEU A 55 0.25 8.65 1.09
CA LEU A 55 -0.12 7.43 0.38
C LEU A 55 -0.33 6.29 1.37
N GLU A 56 -1.45 5.59 1.23
CA GLU A 56 -1.67 4.28 1.85
C GLU A 56 -1.41 3.17 0.81
N VAL A 57 -0.49 2.24 1.10
CA VAL A 57 -0.26 1.03 0.29
C VAL A 57 -0.81 -0.17 1.03
N MET A 58 -1.76 -0.87 0.41
CA MET A 58 -2.34 -2.11 0.95
C MET A 58 -1.37 -3.29 0.77
N CYS A 59 -1.26 -4.12 1.80
CA CYS A 59 -0.43 -5.33 1.81
C CYS A 59 -0.97 -6.37 2.81
N HIS A 60 -0.44 -7.58 2.73
CA HIS A 60 -0.85 -8.78 3.44
C HIS A 60 0.32 -9.69 3.88
N PRO A 61 1.47 -9.16 4.36
CA PRO A 61 2.61 -9.99 4.74
C PRO A 61 2.24 -10.97 5.87
N ALA A 62 2.67 -12.22 5.75
CA ALA A 62 2.44 -13.24 6.76
C ALA A 62 3.40 -14.43 6.59
N PHE A 63 3.69 -15.12 7.69
CA PHE A 63 4.21 -16.49 7.62
C PHE A 63 3.09 -17.47 7.26
N VAL A 64 3.45 -18.62 6.69
CA VAL A 64 2.50 -19.69 6.38
C VAL A 64 2.29 -20.56 7.61
N ASP A 65 1.04 -20.61 8.08
CA ASP A 65 0.56 -21.52 9.12
C ASP A 65 -0.74 -22.21 8.66
N ASN A 66 -1.31 -23.07 9.51
CA ASN A 66 -2.55 -23.79 9.20
C ASN A 66 -3.74 -22.87 8.87
N THR A 67 -3.77 -21.67 9.45
CA THR A 67 -4.83 -20.69 9.19
C THR A 67 -4.64 -20.08 7.80
N ILE A 68 -3.41 -19.64 7.49
CA ILE A 68 -3.06 -19.01 6.22
C ILE A 68 -3.13 -20.00 5.05
N MET A 69 -2.88 -21.29 5.27
CA MET A 69 -3.08 -22.33 4.25
C MET A 69 -4.53 -22.44 3.75
N GLY A 70 -5.51 -21.95 4.52
CA GLY A 70 -6.91 -21.86 4.08
C GLY A 70 -7.22 -20.65 3.18
N SER A 71 -6.28 -19.70 3.03
CA SER A 71 -6.44 -18.52 2.18
C SER A 71 -6.08 -18.84 0.74
N ALA A 72 -6.90 -18.38 -0.22
CA ALA A 72 -6.54 -18.40 -1.65
C ALA A 72 -5.27 -17.58 -1.94
N TYR A 73 -4.95 -16.62 -1.07
CA TYR A 73 -3.74 -15.82 -1.10
C TYR A 73 -2.83 -16.25 0.06
N CYS A 74 -2.22 -17.43 -0.05
CA CYS A 74 -1.37 -18.04 0.99
C CYS A 74 0.11 -17.71 0.74
N TYR A 75 0.70 -18.33 -0.29
CA TYR A 75 2.14 -18.22 -0.56
C TYR A 75 2.65 -16.82 -0.96
N PRO A 76 1.91 -16.00 -1.74
CA PRO A 76 2.36 -14.64 -2.08
C PRO A 76 2.65 -13.75 -0.86
N ARG A 77 2.05 -14.03 0.30
CA ARG A 77 2.29 -13.29 1.55
C ARG A 77 3.74 -13.40 2.05
N LEU A 78 4.45 -14.49 1.72
CA LEU A 78 5.86 -14.64 2.02
C LEU A 78 6.72 -13.67 1.19
N ALA A 79 6.39 -13.51 -0.10
CA ALA A 79 7.07 -12.56 -0.98
C ALA A 79 6.83 -11.11 -0.52
N GLU A 80 5.60 -10.79 -0.11
CA GLU A 80 5.31 -9.47 0.48
C GLU A 80 6.12 -9.24 1.76
N LEU A 81 6.21 -10.24 2.65
CA LEU A 81 7.01 -10.14 3.86
C LEU A 81 8.49 -9.92 3.56
N GLU A 82 9.05 -10.67 2.61
CA GLU A 82 10.44 -10.52 2.18
C GLU A 82 10.73 -9.11 1.64
N VAL A 83 9.89 -8.61 0.74
CA VAL A 83 10.04 -7.26 0.16
C VAL A 83 9.88 -6.19 1.24
N LEU A 84 8.82 -6.25 2.06
CA LEU A 84 8.50 -5.21 3.04
C LEU A 84 9.48 -5.15 4.22
N THR A 85 10.26 -6.21 4.43
CA THR A 85 11.31 -6.25 5.47
C THR A 85 12.72 -6.07 4.91
N SER A 86 12.87 -5.84 3.60
CA SER A 86 14.18 -5.65 2.98
C SER A 86 14.82 -4.34 3.43
N ALA A 87 16.13 -4.37 3.66
CA ALA A 87 16.88 -3.17 4.00
C ALA A 87 16.94 -2.20 2.80
N SER A 88 17.05 -2.74 1.58
CA SER A 88 17.06 -1.97 0.33
C SER A 88 15.80 -1.13 0.18
N LEU A 89 14.62 -1.74 0.38
CA LEU A 89 13.35 -1.03 0.28
C LEU A 89 13.27 0.10 1.31
N LYS A 90 13.68 -0.15 2.55
CA LYS A 90 13.69 0.87 3.61
C LYS A 90 14.48 2.12 3.20
N TYR A 91 15.66 1.95 2.60
CA TYR A 91 16.46 3.08 2.12
C TYR A 91 15.82 3.74 0.91
N ALA A 92 15.35 2.96 -0.06
CA ALA A 92 14.73 3.48 -1.28
C ALA A 92 13.44 4.27 -1.03
N VAL A 93 12.66 3.92 0.01
CA VAL A 93 11.50 4.68 0.49
C VAL A 93 11.95 6.04 1.05
N ALA A 94 12.98 6.06 1.88
CA ALA A 94 13.49 7.29 2.50
C ALA A 94 14.14 8.23 1.47
N GLU A 95 14.87 7.70 0.48
CA GLU A 95 15.48 8.46 -0.62
C GLU A 95 14.44 9.18 -1.48
N ARG A 96 13.22 8.63 -1.59
CA ARG A 96 12.06 9.26 -2.25
C ARG A 96 11.37 10.32 -1.39
N GLY A 97 11.86 10.57 -0.18
CA GLY A 97 11.31 11.56 0.75
C GLY A 97 10.10 11.08 1.55
N TYR A 98 9.73 9.78 1.46
CA TYR A 98 8.65 9.24 2.28
C TYR A 98 9.10 9.02 3.73
N ARG A 99 8.19 9.33 4.65
CA ARG A 99 8.27 8.90 6.05
C ARG A 99 7.09 7.96 6.34
N LEU A 100 7.37 6.82 6.98
CA LEU A 100 6.31 5.94 7.44
C LEU A 100 5.42 6.67 8.47
N GLY A 101 4.11 6.61 8.23
CA GLY A 101 3.09 7.24 9.07
C GLY A 101 1.96 6.28 9.39
N THR A 102 1.00 6.78 10.15
CA THR A 102 -0.24 6.09 10.51
C THR A 102 -1.43 6.97 10.16
N TYR A 103 -2.64 6.44 10.28
CA TYR A 103 -3.88 7.22 10.13
C TYR A 103 -4.05 8.39 11.12
N ARG A 104 -3.13 8.57 12.07
CA ARG A 104 -3.07 9.75 12.95
C ARG A 104 -2.40 10.95 12.28
N ASP A 105 -1.65 10.72 11.20
CA ASP A 105 -0.85 11.72 10.49
C ASP A 105 -1.55 12.31 9.26
N VAL A 106 -2.72 11.76 8.87
CA VAL A 106 -3.56 12.26 7.76
C VAL A 106 -4.59 13.30 8.20
#